data_AF-A0A3R6K8D1-F1
#
_entry.id   AF-A0A3R6K8D1-F1
#
_cell.length_a   1.000
_cell.length_b   1.000
_cell.length_c   1.000
_cell.angle_alpha   90.00
_cell.angle_beta   90.00
_cell.angle_gamma   90.00
#
_symmetry.space_group_name_H-M   'P 1'
#
loop_
_entity.id
_entity.type
_entity.pdbx_description
1 polymer ?
#
loop_
_entity_poly.entity_id
_entity_poly.type
_entity_poly.pdbx_seq_one_letter_code
_entity_poly.pdbx_strand_id
1 'polypeptide(L)'
;MAYATRDYYISGYLQGRSPAVPDADFLFWEKQAERIVDSYTFDRIKANISLLTEGVKDCTCELTELLYRADKASQSTSDFGGPLTSYSNDGESGTIDLSRSIYTEEGKRKKCREIICRYLGNTPLLYRGV
;
A
#
# COMPACT_ATOMS: atom_id res chain seq x y z
N MET A 1 11.93 -6.41 7.79
CA MET A 1 12.93 -5.34 8.00
C MET A 1 12.32 -4.13 7.35
N ALA A 2 12.18 -3.01 8.06
CA ALA A 2 11.55 -1.83 7.46
C ALA A 2 12.34 -1.37 6.23
N TYR A 3 11.66 -1.22 5.10
CA TYR A 3 12.24 -0.73 3.86
C TYR A 3 12.34 0.79 3.88
N ALA A 4 11.40 1.47 4.53
CA ALA A 4 11.45 2.90 4.77
C ALA A 4 11.45 3.20 6.27
N THR A 5 12.41 4.00 6.72
CA THR A 5 12.36 4.57 8.07
C THR A 5 11.45 5.78 8.07
N ARG A 6 10.94 6.14 9.24
CA ARG A 6 10.14 7.36 9.38
C ARG A 6 10.90 8.61 8.97
N ASP A 7 12.17 8.68 9.35
CA ASP A 7 13.02 9.82 9.01
C ASP A 7 13.11 10.00 7.48
N TYR A 8 13.27 8.88 6.75
CA TYR A 8 13.24 8.87 5.30
C TYR A 8 11.87 9.27 4.73
N TYR A 9 10.77 8.81 5.33
CA TYR A 9 9.42 9.20 4.90
C TYR A 9 9.19 10.72 5.02
N ILE A 10 9.61 11.34 6.12
CA ILE A 10 9.43 12.80 6.33
C ILE A 10 10.41 13.63 5.49
N SER A 11 11.70 13.32 5.61
CA SER A 11 12.76 14.17 5.06
C SER A 11 13.05 13.85 3.59
N GLY A 12 13.01 12.57 3.22
CA GLY A 12 13.29 12.10 1.86
C GLY A 12 12.06 12.17 0.96
N TYR A 13 11.03 11.39 1.27
CA TYR A 13 9.86 11.21 0.40
C TYR A 13 8.89 12.42 0.45
N LEU A 14 8.51 12.88 1.64
CA LEU A 14 7.56 14.01 1.77
C LEU A 14 8.21 15.37 1.51
N GLN A 15 9.54 15.48 1.59
CA GLN A 15 10.29 16.72 1.38
C GLN A 15 9.72 17.90 2.18
N GLY A 16 9.28 17.65 3.42
CA GLY A 16 8.68 18.66 4.30
C GLY A 16 7.16 18.88 4.15
N ARG A 17 6.45 18.07 3.36
CA ARG A 17 4.98 18.05 3.34
C ARG A 17 4.38 17.41 4.58
N SER A 18 3.13 17.74 4.88
CA SER A 18 2.38 17.14 5.98
C SER A 18 2.19 15.63 5.76
N PRO A 19 2.58 14.78 6.73
CA PRO A 19 2.45 13.34 6.60
C PRO A 19 0.98 12.91 6.62
N ALA A 20 0.58 12.06 5.67
CA ALA A 20 -0.75 11.47 5.68
C ALA A 20 -0.93 10.46 6.81
N VAL A 21 0.12 9.69 7.12
CA VAL A 21 0.10 8.66 8.17
C VAL A 21 0.62 9.23 9.50
N PRO A 22 -0.14 9.12 10.60
CA PRO A 22 0.29 9.52 11.93
C PRO A 22 1.50 8.74 12.43
N ASP A 23 2.17 9.29 13.45
CA ASP A 23 3.42 8.73 13.95
C ASP A 23 3.28 7.32 14.52
N ALA A 24 2.25 7.15 15.34
CA ALA A 24 1.92 5.89 16.01
C ALA A 24 1.57 4.77 15.01
N ASP A 25 1.00 5.12 13.86
CA ASP A 25 0.48 4.16 12.88
C ASP A 25 1.51 3.82 11.79
N PHE A 26 2.54 4.65 11.61
CA PHE A 26 3.49 4.52 10.50
C PHE A 26 4.15 3.13 10.46
N LEU A 27 4.66 2.65 11.59
CA LEU A 27 5.33 1.34 11.66
C LEU A 27 4.41 0.17 11.31
N PHE A 28 3.12 0.29 11.65
CA PHE A 28 2.13 -0.73 11.32
C PHE A 28 1.86 -0.77 9.81
N TRP A 29 1.64 0.39 9.19
CA TRP A 29 1.36 0.47 7.76
C TRP A 29 2.59 0.20 6.90
N GLU A 30 3.78 0.58 7.36
CA GLU A 30 5.04 0.27 6.70
C GLU A 30 5.25 -1.24 6.63
N LYS A 31 4.99 -1.96 7.72
CA LYS A 31 5.05 -3.44 7.75
C LYS A 31 4.06 -4.09 6.78
N GLN A 32 2.90 -3.47 6.57
CA GLN A 32 1.92 -3.95 5.60
C GLN A 32 2.39 -3.67 4.17
N ALA A 33 2.97 -2.50 3.91
CA ALA A 33 3.59 -2.16 2.63
C ALA A 33 4.79 -3.08 2.31
N GLU A 34 5.65 -3.36 3.29
CA GLU A 34 6.78 -4.31 3.20
C GLU A 34 6.29 -5.66 2.64
N ARG A 35 5.26 -6.24 3.27
CA ARG A 35 4.67 -7.53 2.85
C ARG A 35 4.17 -7.52 1.41
N ILE A 36 3.57 -6.41 0.98
CA ILE A 36 3.11 -6.26 -0.39
C ILE A 36 4.33 -6.22 -1.32
N VAL A 37 5.30 -5.33 -1.08
CA VAL A 37 6.51 -5.22 -1.90
C VAL A 37 7.24 -6.57 -2.01
N ASP A 38 7.34 -7.31 -0.91
CA ASP A 38 7.94 -8.65 -0.88
C ASP A 38 7.19 -9.65 -1.73
N SER A 39 5.85 -9.65 -1.68
CA SER A 39 5.05 -10.54 -2.51
C SER A 39 5.25 -10.29 -4.01
N TYR A 40 5.49 -9.05 -4.42
CA TYR A 40 5.75 -8.69 -5.82
C TYR A 40 7.21 -8.89 -6.25
N THR A 41 8.14 -8.85 -5.29
CA THR A 41 9.57 -9.04 -5.53
C THR A 41 10.06 -10.45 -5.18
N PHE A 42 9.17 -11.34 -4.73
CA PHE A 42 9.47 -12.70 -4.29
C PHE A 42 10.56 -12.75 -3.21
N ASP A 43 10.44 -11.87 -2.21
CA ASP A 43 11.40 -11.72 -1.10
C ASP A 43 12.86 -11.46 -1.56
N ARG A 44 13.09 -11.05 -2.81
CA ARG A 44 14.44 -10.79 -3.35
C ARG A 44 15.14 -9.66 -2.60
N ILE A 45 14.40 -8.63 -2.19
CA ILE A 45 14.94 -7.49 -1.42
C ILE A 45 15.34 -7.94 -0.01
N LYS A 46 14.53 -8.79 0.63
CA LYS A 46 14.88 -9.43 1.92
C LYS A 46 16.13 -10.30 1.81
N ALA A 47 16.26 -11.06 0.73
CA ALA A 47 17.41 -11.91 0.48
C ALA A 47 18.68 -11.09 0.14
N ASN A 48 18.52 -9.91 -0.46
CA ASN A 48 19.64 -9.06 -0.86
C ASN A 48 19.35 -7.57 -0.58
N ILE A 49 19.89 -7.09 0.53
CA ILE A 49 19.69 -5.71 1.02
C ILE A 49 20.28 -4.68 0.06
N SER A 50 21.26 -5.04 -0.78
CA SER A 50 21.81 -4.13 -1.79
C SER A 50 20.79 -3.76 -2.88
N LEU A 51 19.67 -4.49 -2.97
CA LEU A 51 18.55 -4.17 -3.85
C LEU A 51 17.59 -3.12 -3.25
N LEU A 52 17.78 -2.73 -1.98
CA LEU A 52 17.01 -1.66 -1.32
C LEU A 52 17.46 -0.29 -1.82
N THR A 53 17.00 0.08 -3.02
CA THR A 53 17.25 1.39 -3.63
C THR A 53 16.27 2.44 -3.11
N GLU A 54 16.57 3.73 -3.34
CA GLU A 54 15.64 4.84 -3.02
C GLU A 54 14.27 4.63 -3.65
N GLY A 55 14.19 4.09 -4.87
CA GLY A 55 12.92 3.76 -5.53
C GLY A 55 12.10 2.70 -4.78
N VAL A 56 12.73 1.75 -4.09
CA VAL A 56 12.03 0.78 -3.22
C VAL A 56 11.49 1.48 -1.97
N LYS A 57 12.28 2.40 -1.39
CA LYS A 57 11.87 3.17 -0.21
C LYS A 57 10.68 4.07 -0.54
N ASP A 58 10.75 4.80 -1.66
CA ASP A 58 9.68 5.67 -2.14
C ASP A 58 8.41 4.87 -2.48
N CYS A 59 8.56 3.72 -3.13
CA CYS A 59 7.44 2.81 -3.39
C CYS A 59 6.77 2.36 -2.08
N THR A 60 7.56 2.04 -1.05
CA THR A 60 7.05 1.61 0.25
C THR A 60 6.32 2.76 0.95
N CYS A 61 6.84 3.98 0.87
CA CYS A 61 6.19 5.20 1.38
C CYS A 61 4.83 5.45 0.71
N GLU A 62 4.76 5.43 -0.63
CA GLU A 62 3.50 5.66 -1.36
C GLU A 62 2.47 4.57 -1.05
N LEU A 63 2.90 3.30 -0.95
CA LEU A 63 2.02 2.19 -0.55
C LEU A 63 1.50 2.37 0.89
N THR A 64 2.36 2.82 1.81
CA THR A 64 1.99 3.07 3.21
C THR A 64 0.90 4.12 3.31
N GLU A 65 1.03 5.23 2.55
CA GLU A 65 -0.01 6.26 2.48
C GLU A 65 -1.30 5.75 1.86
N LEU A 66 -1.22 4.96 0.78
CA LEU A 66 -2.39 4.40 0.11
C LEU A 66 -3.17 3.49 1.05
N LEU A 67 -2.48 2.57 1.74
CA LEU A 67 -3.10 1.63 2.67
C LEU A 67 -3.80 2.36 3.83
N TYR A 68 -3.13 3.35 4.42
CA TYR A 68 -3.72 4.16 5.49
C TYR A 68 -4.95 4.94 5.01
N ARG A 69 -4.88 5.60 3.85
CA ARG A 69 -6.03 6.35 3.30
C ARG A 69 -7.19 5.42 2.96
N ALA A 70 -6.89 4.21 2.49
CA ALA A 70 -7.91 3.22 2.18
C ALA A 70 -8.60 2.66 3.44
N ASP A 71 -7.84 2.44 4.51
CA ASP A 71 -8.37 2.05 5.81
C ASP A 71 -9.25 3.16 6.41
N LYS A 72 -8.78 4.41 6.40
CA LYS A 72 -9.56 5.56 6.85
C LYS A 72 -10.83 5.76 6.04
N ALA A 73 -10.77 5.63 4.72
CA ALA A 73 -11.96 5.67 3.88
C ALA A 73 -12.97 4.59 4.28
N SER A 74 -12.51 3.35 4.49
CA SER A 74 -13.40 2.27 4.94
C SER A 74 -14.02 2.50 6.32
N GLN A 75 -13.28 3.12 7.25
CA GLN A 75 -13.79 3.51 8.58
C GLN A 75 -14.82 4.63 8.51
N SER A 76 -14.59 5.67 7.70
CA SER A 76 -15.55 6.76 7.50
C SER A 76 -16.85 6.30 6.83
N THR A 77 -16.75 5.28 5.97
CA THR A 77 -17.90 4.62 5.34
C THR A 77 -18.73 3.80 6.35
N SER A 78 -18.11 3.25 7.40
CA SER A 78 -18.84 2.60 8.50
C SER A 78 -19.53 3.57 9.47
N ASP A 79 -18.99 4.77 9.70
CA ASP A 79 -19.61 5.77 10.60
C ASP A 79 -20.86 6.44 10.01
N PHE A 80 -21.04 6.41 8.68
CA PHE A 80 -22.19 7.02 7.96
C PHE A 80 -23.14 6.00 7.30
N GLY A 81 -23.08 4.72 7.66
CA GLY A 81 -24.09 3.74 7.21
C GLY A 81 -23.91 3.22 5.79
N GLY A 82 -22.70 2.81 5.40
CA GLY A 82 -22.50 1.66 4.50
C GLY A 82 -21.48 1.86 3.36
N PRO A 83 -20.88 0.78 2.79
CA PRO A 83 -21.00 -0.62 3.16
C PRO A 83 -19.73 -1.16 3.84
N LEU A 84 -19.97 -2.01 4.84
CA LEU A 84 -19.04 -2.96 5.40
C LEU A 84 -18.23 -3.65 4.28
N THR A 85 -16.91 -3.61 4.39
CA THR A 85 -16.06 -4.62 3.74
C THR A 85 -16.48 -5.95 4.33
N SER A 86 -17.34 -6.65 3.60
CA SER A 86 -17.89 -7.93 3.97
C SER A 86 -16.76 -8.92 4.22
N TYR A 87 -16.64 -9.35 5.48
CA TYR A 87 -16.27 -10.73 5.70
C TYR A 87 -17.38 -11.55 5.04
N SER A 88 -17.07 -12.22 3.94
CA SER A 88 -18.01 -13.11 3.29
C SER A 88 -18.20 -14.34 4.19
N ASN A 89 -19.23 -14.30 5.04
CA ASN A 89 -19.98 -15.48 5.40
C ASN A 89 -21.47 -15.10 5.47
N ASP A 90 -22.28 -15.77 4.66
CA ASP A 90 -23.75 -15.73 4.65
C ASP A 90 -24.44 -14.40 4.27
N GLY A 91 -24.45 -14.15 2.95
CA GLY A 91 -25.70 -13.98 2.20
C GLY A 91 -26.66 -12.86 2.58
N GLU A 92 -26.35 -11.61 2.21
CA GLU A 92 -27.30 -10.69 1.55
C GLU A 92 -26.53 -9.48 1.00
N SER A 93 -26.70 -9.12 -0.28
CA SER A 93 -25.96 -8.03 -0.94
C SER A 93 -26.89 -6.91 -1.38
N GLY A 94 -26.81 -5.75 -0.72
CA GLY A 94 -27.39 -4.49 -1.18
C GLY A 94 -26.41 -3.74 -2.08
N THR A 95 -26.78 -3.50 -3.34
CA THR A 95 -25.93 -2.91 -4.37
C THR A 95 -25.95 -1.38 -4.31
N ILE A 96 -24.86 -0.78 -3.83
CA ILE A 96 -24.48 0.58 -4.22
C ILE A 96 -23.30 0.47 -5.20
N ASP A 97 -23.35 1.21 -6.31
CA ASP A 97 -22.36 1.18 -7.40
C ASP A 97 -21.00 1.73 -6.94
N LEU A 98 -20.28 0.91 -6.16
CA LEU A 98 -18.89 1.13 -5.76
C LEU A 98 -17.90 0.40 -6.69
N SER A 99 -18.39 -0.22 -7.77
CA SER A 99 -17.64 -1.10 -8.68
C SER A 99 -16.43 -0.46 -9.37
N ARG A 100 -16.19 0.85 -9.18
CA ARG A 100 -15.04 1.58 -9.74
C ARG A 100 -14.22 2.39 -8.74
N SER A 101 -14.53 2.34 -7.44
CA SER A 101 -13.80 3.16 -6.46
C SER A 101 -12.41 2.58 -6.17
N ILE A 102 -11.43 3.48 -5.97
CA ILE A 102 -10.03 3.16 -5.60
C ILE A 102 -9.95 2.35 -4.29
N TYR A 103 -11.04 2.31 -3.53
CA TYR A 103 -11.12 1.75 -2.19
C TYR A 103 -11.79 0.37 -2.12
N THR A 104 -12.22 -0.21 -3.25
CA THR A 104 -12.60 -1.64 -3.33
C THR A 104 -11.35 -2.53 -3.23
N GLU A 105 -11.48 -3.78 -2.78
CA GLU A 105 -10.33 -4.70 -2.69
C GLU A 105 -9.62 -4.90 -4.04
N GLU A 106 -10.38 -4.98 -5.14
CA GLU A 106 -9.83 -5.02 -6.50
C GLU A 106 -9.16 -3.69 -6.89
N GLY A 107 -9.77 -2.54 -6.54
CA GLY A 107 -9.22 -1.21 -6.77
C GLY A 107 -7.90 -0.98 -6.04
N LYS A 108 -7.82 -1.37 -4.76
CA LYS A 108 -6.61 -1.36 -3.94
C LYS A 108 -5.53 -2.21 -4.58
N ARG A 109 -5.85 -3.47 -4.95
CA ARG A 109 -4.87 -4.37 -5.58
C ARG A 109 -4.34 -3.81 -6.90
N LYS A 110 -5.22 -3.23 -7.72
CA LYS A 110 -4.85 -2.59 -8.99
C LYS A 110 -3.94 -1.38 -8.76
N LYS A 111 -4.25 -0.54 -7.77
CA LYS A 111 -3.42 0.63 -7.43
C LYS A 111 -2.09 0.26 -6.80
N CYS A 112 -2.05 -0.72 -5.90
CA CYS A 112 -0.79 -1.25 -5.39
C CYS A 112 0.09 -1.77 -6.53
N ARG A 113 -0.49 -2.51 -7.48
CA ARG A 113 0.25 -2.97 -8.67
C ARG A 113 0.73 -1.81 -9.53
N GLU A 114 -0.10 -0.78 -9.75
CA GLU A 114 0.27 0.43 -10.50
C GLU A 114 1.47 1.14 -9.87
N ILE A 115 1.47 1.35 -8.56
CA ILE A 115 2.57 1.97 -7.80
C ILE A 115 3.83 1.12 -7.93
N ILE A 116 3.73 -0.18 -7.66
CA ILE A 116 4.86 -1.11 -7.73
C ILE A 116 5.45 -1.15 -9.14
N CYS A 117 4.62 -1.19 -10.18
CA CYS A 117 5.10 -1.14 -11.56
C CYS A 117 5.70 0.23 -11.92
N ARG A 118 5.23 1.34 -11.33
CA ARG A 118 5.81 2.67 -11.57
C ARG A 118 7.24 2.75 -11.04
N TYR A 119 7.50 2.27 -9.83
CA TYR A 119 8.83 2.33 -9.21
C TYR A 119 9.75 1.17 -9.61
N LEU A 120 9.22 -0.05 -9.58
CA LEU A 120 10.01 -1.27 -9.76
C LEU A 120 9.89 -1.86 -11.17
N GLY A 121 9.00 -1.34 -12.02
CA GLY A 121 8.76 -1.85 -13.38
C GLY A 121 9.99 -1.87 -14.28
N ASN A 122 10.91 -0.92 -14.11
CA ASN A 122 12.15 -0.81 -14.86
C ASN A 122 13.33 -1.52 -14.19
N THR A 123 13.11 -2.16 -13.06
CA THR A 123 14.14 -2.90 -12.32
C THR A 123 13.98 -4.41 -12.55
N PRO A 124 15.06 -5.21 -12.44
CA PRO A 124 14.98 -6.67 -12.52
C PRO A 124 14.29 -7.31 -11.29
N LEU A 125 13.71 -6.50 -10.39
CA LEU A 125 13.07 -6.95 -9.16
C LEU A 125 11.71 -7.59 -9.42
N LEU A 126 10.97 -7.13 -10.43
CA LEU A 126 9.69 -7.70 -10.80
C LEU A 126 9.87 -8.88 -11.75
N TYR A 127 9.04 -9.91 -11.56
CA TYR A 127 8.93 -11.00 -12.53
C TYR A 127 8.22 -10.47 -13.79
N ARG A 128 9.02 -10.14 -14.81
CA ARG A 128 8.55 -9.94 -16.18
C ARG A 128 8.40 -11.33 -16.79
N GLY A 129 7.20 -11.90 -16.71
CA GLY A 129 6.92 -13.19 -17.35
C GLY A 129 7.43 -13.22 -18.79
N VAL A 130 8.20 -14.26 -19.11
CA VAL A 130 8.52 -14.67 -20.48
C VAL A 130 7.33 -15.38 -21.10
#